data_AF-A0A021XC23-F1
#
_entry.id   AF-A0A021XC23-F1
#
_cell.length_a   1.000
_cell.length_b   1.000
_cell.length_c   1.000
_cell.angle_alpha   90.00
_cell.angle_beta   90.00
_cell.angle_gamma   90.00
#
_symmetry.space_group_name_H-M   'P 1'
#
loop_
_entity.id
_entity.type
_entity.pdbx_description
1 polymer ?
#
loop_
_entity_poly.entity_id
_entity_poly.type
_entity_poly.pdbx_seq_one_letter_code
_entity_poly.pdbx_strand_id
1 'polypeptide(L)'
;MANESAAELVRFLAEELRRRGTMLPEFAEITGIAEERLEYLQSGAWHRLTVKEIGTIAESLQVDLTTIWSALVEKHGDGMGEPPRP
;
A
#
# COMPACT_ATOMS: atom_id res chain seq x y z
N MET A 1 5.25 -3.70 13.82
CA MET A 1 4.48 -4.66 12.99
C MET A 1 3.36 -3.99 12.19
N ALA A 2 2.13 -3.79 12.70
CA ALA A 2 1.01 -3.33 11.86
C ALA A 2 1.23 -1.98 11.15
N ASN A 3 1.82 -0.99 11.83
CA ASN A 3 2.12 0.32 11.23
C ASN A 3 3.23 0.26 10.15
N GLU A 4 4.20 -0.64 10.31
CA GLU A 4 5.28 -0.85 9.33
C GLU A 4 4.74 -1.54 8.08
N SER A 5 3.89 -2.56 8.25
CA SER A 5 3.17 -3.22 7.16
C SER A 5 2.27 -2.25 6.40
N ALA A 6 1.57 -1.34 7.08
CA ALA A 6 0.74 -0.30 6.44
C ALA A 6 1.59 0.70 5.62
N ALA A 7 2.72 1.14 6.17
CA ALA A 7 3.64 2.02 5.45
C ALA A 7 4.29 1.33 4.24
N GLU A 8 4.58 0.03 4.32
CA GLU A 8 5.11 -0.74 3.19
C GLU A 8 4.04 -1.02 2.14
N LEU A 9 2.79 -1.27 2.53
CA LEU A 9 1.68 -1.43 1.59
C LEU A 9 1.47 -0.17 0.75
N VAL A 10 1.41 1.01 1.39
CA VAL A 10 1.25 2.28 0.66
C VAL A 10 2.44 2.54 -0.26
N ARG A 11 3.67 2.24 0.17
CA ARG A 11 4.85 2.31 -0.70
C ARG A 11 4.76 1.37 -1.90
N PHE A 12 4.28 0.15 -1.69
CA PHE A 12 4.06 -0.82 -2.78
C PHE A 12 3.05 -0.28 -3.80
N LEU A 13 1.93 0.27 -3.35
CA LEU A 13 0.91 0.85 -4.23
C LEU A 13 1.44 2.07 -5.00
N ALA A 14 2.23 2.93 -4.36
CA ALA A 14 2.85 4.07 -5.01
C ALA A 14 3.85 3.64 -6.11
N GLU A 15 4.65 2.61 -5.83
CA GLU A 15 5.55 2.01 -6.80
C GLU A 15 4.80 1.40 -7.99
N GLU A 16 3.71 0.70 -7.73
CA GLU A 16 2.89 0.07 -8.77
C GLU A 16 2.23 1.13 -9.68
N LEU A 17 1.72 2.22 -9.10
CA LEU A 17 1.23 3.36 -9.88
C LEU A 17 2.33 3.96 -10.77
N ARG A 18 3.53 4.15 -10.22
CA ARG A 18 4.69 4.66 -10.97
C ARG A 18 5.10 3.73 -12.12
N ARG A 19 5.10 2.41 -11.89
CA ARG A 19 5.43 1.41 -12.92
C ARG A 19 4.48 1.44 -14.10
N ARG A 20 3.21 1.77 -13.87
CA ARG A 20 2.21 1.92 -14.93
C ARG A 20 2.36 3.21 -15.73
N GLY A 21 3.11 4.19 -15.21
CA GLY A 21 3.30 5.48 -15.85
C GLY A 21 2.05 6.37 -15.83
N THR A 22 1.04 6.03 -15.03
CA THR A 22 -0.19 6.83 -14.88
C THR A 22 0.10 8.07 -14.05
N MET A 23 -0.28 9.25 -14.56
CA MET A 23 -0.11 10.51 -13.83
C MET A 23 -1.20 10.68 -12.76
N LEU A 24 -0.92 11.46 -11.71
CA LEU A 24 -1.90 11.67 -10.63
C LEU A 24 -3.24 12.26 -11.10
N PRO A 25 -3.29 13.26 -12.00
CA PRO A 25 -4.57 13.78 -12.50
C PRO A 25 -5.41 12.71 -13.20
N GLU A 26 -4.78 11.88 -14.04
CA GLU A 26 -5.47 10.77 -14.72
C GLU A 26 -5.95 9.73 -13.72
N PHE A 27 -5.12 9.41 -12.72
CA PHE A 27 -5.49 8.45 -11.69
C PHE A 27 -6.60 8.97 -10.76
N ALA A 28 -6.67 10.28 -10.53
CA ALA A 28 -7.75 10.94 -9.80
C ALA A 28 -9.09 10.75 -10.52
N GLU A 29 -9.12 10.92 -11.84
CA GLU A 29 -10.30 10.67 -12.67
C GLU A 29 -10.75 9.19 -12.62
N ILE A 30 -9.79 8.26 -12.62
CA ILE A 30 -10.08 6.81 -12.55
C ILE A 30 -10.64 6.41 -11.19
N THR A 31 -10.06 6.91 -10.10
CA THR A 31 -10.37 6.49 -8.73
C THR A 31 -11.50 7.30 -8.10
N GLY A 32 -11.78 8.50 -8.61
CA GLY A 32 -12.61 9.51 -7.95
C GLY A 32 -11.99 10.09 -6.68
N ILE A 33 -10.72 9.80 -6.39
CA ILE A 33 -9.97 10.35 -5.26
C ILE A 33 -9.32 11.65 -5.72
N ALA A 34 -9.51 12.73 -4.96
CA ALA A 34 -8.89 14.01 -5.27
C ALA A 34 -7.36 13.90 -5.38
N GLU A 35 -6.77 14.60 -6.35
CA GLU A 35 -5.33 14.56 -6.65
C GLU A 35 -4.46 14.85 -5.42
N GLU A 36 -4.81 15.88 -4.65
CA GLU A 36 -4.16 16.27 -3.38
C GLU A 36 -4.07 15.10 -2.37
N ARG A 37 -5.02 14.17 -2.42
CA ARG A 37 -5.02 12.99 -1.56
C ARG A 37 -4.12 11.89 -2.11
N LEU A 38 -4.02 11.76 -3.44
CA LEU A 38 -3.08 10.86 -4.10
C LEU A 38 -1.62 11.33 -3.93
N GLU A 39 -1.36 12.59 -3.60
CA GLU A 39 -0.03 13.03 -3.17
C GLU A 39 0.43 12.35 -1.87
N TYR A 40 -0.49 11.98 -0.98
CA TYR A 40 -0.15 11.21 0.23
C TYR A 40 0.33 9.78 -0.10
N LEU A 41 -0.15 9.21 -1.21
CA LEU A 41 0.35 7.93 -1.72
C LEU A 41 1.82 8.08 -2.16
N GLN A 42 2.12 9.08 -3.00
CA GLN A 42 3.47 9.32 -3.54
C GLN A 42 4.49 9.70 -2.44
N SER A 43 4.06 10.50 -1.46
CA SER A 43 4.91 10.91 -0.32
C SER A 43 5.05 9.82 0.76
N GLY A 44 4.33 8.70 0.63
CA GLY A 44 4.34 7.62 1.63
C GLY A 44 3.67 7.98 2.96
N ALA A 45 2.86 9.05 2.98
CA ALA A 45 2.13 9.52 4.16
C ALA A 45 0.90 8.65 4.45
N TRP A 46 1.11 7.34 4.65
CA TRP A 46 0.06 6.33 4.78
C TRP A 46 -1.00 6.66 5.85
N HIS A 47 -0.61 7.31 6.94
CA HIS A 47 -1.50 7.73 8.04
C HIS A 47 -2.48 8.85 7.65
N ARG A 48 -2.31 9.49 6.49
CA ARG A 48 -3.21 10.50 5.91
C ARG A 48 -4.24 9.90 4.96
N LEU A 49 -4.01 8.65 4.51
CA LEU A 49 -4.92 7.89 3.69
C LEU A 49 -5.90 7.12 4.58
N THR A 50 -7.15 7.06 4.15
CA THR A 50 -8.16 6.21 4.76
C THR A 50 -8.06 4.78 4.23
N VAL A 51 -8.56 3.81 5.00
CA VAL A 51 -8.65 2.41 4.55
C VAL A 51 -9.46 2.30 3.26
N LYS A 52 -10.52 3.11 3.10
CA LYS A 52 -11.34 3.14 1.88
C LYS A 52 -10.51 3.56 0.67
N GLU A 53 -9.69 4.59 0.80
CA GLU A 53 -8.83 5.05 -0.31
C GLU A 53 -7.76 4.05 -0.66
N ILE A 54 -7.14 3.43 0.34
CA ILE A 54 -6.17 2.35 0.10
C ILE A 54 -6.84 1.20 -0.66
N GLY A 55 -8.08 0.85 -0.29
CA GLY A 55 -8.92 -0.11 -1.00
C GLY A 55 -9.15 0.28 -2.46
N THR A 56 -9.69 1.47 -2.70
CA THR A 56 -9.98 1.98 -4.05
C THR A 56 -8.71 2.07 -4.91
N ILE A 57 -7.60 2.54 -4.37
CA ILE A 57 -6.30 2.60 -5.07
C ILE A 57 -5.86 1.20 -5.48
N ALA A 58 -5.92 0.23 -4.56
CA ALA A 58 -5.52 -1.13 -4.85
C ALA A 58 -6.43 -1.80 -5.90
N GLU A 59 -7.74 -1.59 -5.82
CA GLU A 59 -8.70 -2.07 -6.82
C GLU A 59 -8.40 -1.48 -8.22
N SER A 60 -8.19 -0.17 -8.31
CA SER A 60 -7.82 0.49 -9.58
C SER A 60 -6.47 0.01 -10.10
N LEU A 61 -5.54 -0.35 -9.21
CA LEU A 61 -4.28 -0.98 -9.55
C LEU A 61 -4.39 -2.50 -9.73
N GLN A 62 -5.57 -3.12 -9.62
CA GLN A 62 -5.74 -4.58 -9.71
C GLN A 62 -4.78 -5.35 -8.78
N VAL A 63 -4.49 -4.77 -7.60
CA VAL A 63 -3.64 -5.35 -6.56
C VAL A 63 -4.52 -6.06 -5.55
N ASP A 64 -4.25 -7.35 -5.30
CA ASP A 64 -4.88 -8.09 -4.22
C ASP A 64 -4.26 -7.69 -2.86
N LEU A 65 -4.96 -6.83 -2.13
CA LEU A 65 -4.55 -6.37 -0.81
C LEU A 65 -4.35 -7.51 0.19
N THR A 66 -5.16 -8.57 0.12
CA THR A 66 -5.10 -9.69 1.07
C THR A 66 -3.80 -10.47 0.92
N THR A 67 -3.41 -10.73 -0.33
CA THR A 67 -2.17 -11.41 -0.67
C THR A 67 -0.96 -10.57 -0.26
N ILE A 68 -0.94 -9.28 -0.60
CA ILE A 68 0.18 -8.39 -0.25
C ILE A 68 0.27 -8.17 1.25
N TRP A 69 -0.86 -7.96 1.93
CA TRP A 69 -0.89 -7.73 3.39
C TRP A 69 -0.36 -8.95 4.16
N SER A 70 -0.78 -10.17 3.78
CA SER A 70 -0.30 -11.40 4.40
C SER A 70 1.22 -11.54 4.26
N ALA A 71 1.77 -11.32 3.06
CA ALA A 71 3.21 -11.37 2.83
C ALA A 71 3.99 -10.31 3.64
N LEU A 72 3.44 -9.09 3.75
CA LEU A 72 4.05 -8.03 4.55
C LEU A 72 4.01 -8.34 6.04
N VAL A 73 2.90 -8.88 6.55
CA VAL A 73 2.78 -9.26 7.96
C VAL A 73 3.70 -10.44 8.29
N GLU A 74 3.83 -11.44 7.42
CA GLU A 74 4.78 -12.54 7.58
C GLU A 74 6.22 -12.02 7.66
N LYS A 75 6.63 -11.16 6.72
CA LYS A 75 7.96 -10.53 6.71
C LYS A 75 8.27 -9.79 8.02
N HIS A 76 7.27 -9.12 8.63
CA HIS A 76 7.44 -8.41 9.90
C HIS A 76 7.21 -9.30 11.14
N GLY A 77 6.61 -10.49 10.96
CA GLY A 77 6.35 -11.49 12.00
C GLY A 77 7.48 -12.52 12.15
N ASP A 78 8.28 -12.73 11.12
CA ASP A 78 9.38 -13.71 11.08
C ASP A 78 10.60 -13.33 11.95
N GLY A 79 10.53 -12.22 12.69
CA GLY A 79 11.53 -11.86 13.71
C GLY A 79 11.48 -12.67 15.00
N MET A 80 10.51 -13.59 15.18
CA MET A 80 10.29 -14.36 16.41
C MET A 80 9.99 -15.85 16.12
N GLY A 81 10.73 -16.45 15.19
CA GLY A 81 10.44 -17.79 14.65
C GLY A 81 11.52 -18.88 14.80
N GLU A 82 12.66 -18.64 15.45
CA GLU A 82 13.57 -19.76 15.78
C GLU A 82 13.16 -20.40 17.11
N PRO A 83 12.63 -21.64 17.14
CA PRO A 83 12.56 -22.39 18.39
C PRO A 83 13.99 -22.71 18.86
N PRO A 84 14.27 -22.73 20.18
CA PRO A 84 15.57 -23.15 20.67
C PRO A 84 15.82 -24.59 20.21
N ARG A 85 16.89 -24.79 19.45
CA ARG A 85 17.33 -26.14 19.02
C ARG A 85 17.80 -26.89 20.28
N PRO A 86 17.30 -28.11 20.53
CA PRO A 86 17.92 -29.01 21.51
C PRO A 86 19.29 -29.51 21.02
#